data_AF-A0A7C3L5A0-F1
#
_entry.id   AF-A0A7C3L5A0-F1
#
_cell.length_a   1.000
_cell.length_b   1.000
_cell.length_c   1.000
_cell.angle_alpha   90.00
_cell.angle_beta   90.00
_cell.angle_gamma   90.00
#
_symmetry.space_group_name_H-M   'P 1'
#
loop_
_entity.id
_entity.type
_entity.pdbx_description
1 polymer ?
#
loop_
_entity_poly.entity_id
_entity_poly.type
_entity_poly.pdbx_seq_one_letter_code
_entity_poly.pdbx_strand_id
1 'polypeptide(L)'
;MSEEKKEALRQINDIKNHLIDKQTFFPYNYKATYVWAVIAVLLTFIMIPMYQASVLQGTVVTFIFITIGFVTEGVLTKKVNQSYDIEDCTHRQQFIMKSFLMLSLFGIVLSMVLASHGLYIPIFLLWLFLCSVGYFSVGFVLNIKRFSQMARFNIFSSTLLLAIGYMNDSLEGNTNYLIVVQVFVVLGLSIMPSIVAWQQIKEGK
;
A
#
# COMPACT_ATOMS: atom_id res chain seq x y z
N MET A 1 -12.60 36.95 -6.07
CA MET A 1 -12.31 36.51 -4.70
C MET A 1 -11.58 37.66 -4.02
N SER A 2 -12.12 38.27 -2.97
CA SER A 2 -11.52 39.47 -2.38
C SER A 2 -10.18 39.15 -1.69
N GLU A 3 -9.23 40.07 -1.76
CA GLU A 3 -7.90 39.91 -1.15
C GLU A 3 -7.97 39.70 0.38
N GLU A 4 -8.92 40.37 1.06
CA GLU A 4 -9.21 40.13 2.48
C GLU A 4 -9.57 38.67 2.78
N LYS A 5 -10.28 37.99 1.88
CA LYS A 5 -10.65 36.58 2.06
C LYS A 5 -9.44 35.66 1.90
N LYS A 6 -8.49 36.00 1.03
CA LYS A 6 -7.21 35.27 0.90
C LYS A 6 -6.34 35.48 2.13
N GLU A 7 -6.29 36.72 2.63
CA GLU A 7 -5.45 37.09 3.77
C GLU A 7 -5.98 36.48 5.08
N ALA A 8 -7.29 36.48 5.28
CA ALA A 8 -7.94 35.74 6.37
C ALA A 8 -7.71 34.23 6.27
N LEU A 9 -7.78 33.64 5.07
CA LEU A 9 -7.45 32.22 4.85
C LEU A 9 -5.97 31.92 5.16
N ARG A 10 -5.08 32.85 4.84
CA ARG A 10 -3.65 32.72 5.13
C ARG A 10 -3.39 32.75 6.64
N GLN A 11 -3.97 33.71 7.36
CA GLN A 11 -3.86 33.80 8.81
C GLN A 11 -4.49 32.60 9.53
N ILE A 12 -5.64 32.10 9.06
CA ILE A 12 -6.25 30.88 9.59
C ILE A 12 -5.35 29.67 9.36
N ASN A 13 -4.72 29.55 8.20
CA ASN A 13 -3.75 28.48 7.93
C ASN A 13 -2.52 28.60 8.81
N ASP A 14 -1.99 29.81 9.04
CA ASP A 14 -0.84 30.03 9.91
C ASP A 14 -1.15 29.67 11.37
N ILE A 15 -2.32 30.08 11.88
CA ILE A 15 -2.81 29.71 13.22
C ILE A 15 -3.00 28.19 13.33
N LYS A 16 -3.57 27.56 12.30
CA LYS A 16 -3.79 26.11 12.27
C LYS A 16 -2.46 25.34 12.21
N ASN A 17 -1.48 25.83 11.47
CA ASN A 17 -0.12 25.28 11.41
C ASN A 17 0.64 25.44 12.74
N HIS A 18 0.32 26.48 13.53
CA HIS A 18 0.89 26.68 14.87
C HIS A 18 0.18 25.86 15.97
N LEU A 19 -1.12 25.57 15.79
CA LEU A 19 -1.93 24.80 16.75
C LEU A 19 -1.83 23.28 16.55
N ILE A 20 -1.48 22.83 15.34
CA ILE A 20 -1.27 21.42 15.08
C ILE A 20 0.14 21.06 15.56
N ASP A 21 0.21 20.08 16.47
CA ASP A 21 1.47 19.46 16.84
C ASP A 21 2.14 18.84 15.61
N LYS A 22 3.16 19.55 15.08
CA LYS A 22 3.91 19.16 13.89
C LYS A 22 4.58 17.78 14.04
N GLN A 23 4.75 17.25 15.26
CA GLN A 23 5.28 15.89 15.48
C GLN A 23 4.26 14.78 15.24
N THR A 24 2.96 15.09 15.32
CA THR A 24 1.85 14.14 15.11
C THR A 24 1.05 14.42 13.84
N PHE A 25 1.29 15.55 13.18
CA PHE A 25 0.73 15.84 11.87
C PHE A 25 1.26 14.87 10.81
N PHE A 26 0.38 14.39 9.94
CA PHE A 26 0.74 13.51 8.84
C PHE A 26 -0.09 13.93 7.63
N PRO A 27 0.46 14.77 6.75
CA PRO A 27 -0.18 15.08 5.48
C PRO A 27 0.09 13.91 4.52
N TYR A 28 -0.85 12.95 4.43
CA TYR A 28 -0.68 11.80 3.54
C TYR A 28 -0.79 12.22 2.08
N ASN A 29 0.20 11.86 1.28
CA ASN A 29 0.08 12.06 -0.16
C ASN A 29 -0.73 10.92 -0.79
N TYR A 30 -2.03 11.10 -0.94
CA TYR A 30 -2.90 10.13 -1.60
C TYR A 30 -2.49 9.78 -3.04
N LYS A 31 -1.66 10.59 -3.71
CA LYS A 31 -1.10 10.24 -5.04
C LYS A 31 -0.13 9.07 -4.97
N ALA A 32 0.53 8.84 -3.83
CA ALA A 32 1.38 7.67 -3.62
C ALA A 32 0.57 6.37 -3.74
N THR A 33 -0.71 6.38 -3.34
CA THR A 33 -1.60 5.23 -3.49
C THR A 33 -1.78 4.81 -4.95
N TYR A 34 -1.82 5.76 -5.90
CA TYR A 34 -1.90 5.43 -7.33
C TYR A 34 -0.62 4.79 -7.86
N VAL A 35 0.55 5.23 -7.37
CA VAL A 35 1.84 4.62 -7.73
C VAL A 35 1.86 3.16 -7.27
N TRP A 36 1.48 2.91 -6.02
CA TRP A 36 1.37 1.55 -5.49
C TRP A 36 0.31 0.72 -6.21
N ALA A 37 -0.80 1.32 -6.62
CA ALA A 37 -1.84 0.64 -7.40
C ALA A 37 -1.32 0.16 -8.76
N VAL A 38 -0.49 0.95 -9.43
CA VAL A 38 0.18 0.55 -10.69
C VAL A 38 1.19 -0.56 -10.43
N ILE A 39 2.02 -0.42 -9.39
CA ILE A 39 3.00 -1.46 -9.01
C ILE A 39 2.31 -2.79 -8.69
N ALA A 40 1.20 -2.76 -7.94
CA ALA A 40 0.44 -3.95 -7.60
C ALA A 40 -0.11 -4.67 -8.84
N VAL A 41 -0.63 -3.92 -9.82
CA VAL A 41 -1.09 -4.48 -11.10
C VAL A 41 0.07 -5.12 -11.86
N LEU A 42 1.18 -4.40 -12.02
CA LEU A 42 2.36 -4.93 -12.72
C LEU A 42 2.88 -6.20 -12.06
N LEU A 43 3.10 -6.18 -10.74
CA LEU A 43 3.52 -7.35 -9.97
C LEU A 43 2.53 -8.50 -10.09
N THR A 44 1.23 -8.23 -10.16
CA THR A 44 0.22 -9.30 -10.30
C THR A 44 0.43 -10.14 -11.56
N PHE A 45 0.81 -9.50 -12.67
CA PHE A 45 0.97 -10.17 -13.96
C PHE A 45 2.39 -10.67 -14.24
N ILE A 46 3.42 -9.99 -13.74
CA ILE A 46 4.81 -10.35 -14.03
C ILE A 46 5.42 -11.30 -13.01
N MET A 47 4.90 -11.37 -11.78
CA MET A 47 5.60 -12.08 -10.71
C MET A 47 5.71 -13.59 -10.96
N ILE A 48 4.64 -14.23 -11.46
CA ILE A 48 4.66 -15.67 -11.79
C ILE A 48 5.65 -16.00 -12.90
N PRO A 49 5.58 -15.39 -14.11
CA PRO A 49 6.52 -15.74 -15.18
C PRO A 49 7.97 -15.49 -14.77
N MET A 50 8.24 -14.48 -13.94
CA MET A 50 9.59 -14.25 -13.41
C MET A 50 10.03 -15.35 -12.43
N TYR A 51 9.17 -15.78 -11.49
CA TYR A 51 9.49 -16.87 -10.57
C TYR A 51 9.58 -18.24 -11.26
N GLN A 52 8.83 -18.46 -12.34
CA GLN A 52 8.93 -19.66 -13.17
C GLN A 52 10.23 -19.71 -13.98
N ALA A 53 10.73 -18.56 -14.44
CA ALA A 53 12.03 -18.48 -15.09
C ALA A 53 13.17 -18.77 -14.11
N SER A 54 13.14 -18.17 -12.92
CA SER A 54 14.05 -18.47 -11.82
C SER A 54 13.55 -17.83 -10.52
N VAL A 55 13.69 -18.53 -9.40
CA VAL A 55 13.37 -17.96 -8.07
C VAL A 55 14.12 -16.66 -7.83
N LEU A 56 15.42 -16.62 -8.19
CA LEU A 56 16.25 -15.44 -8.05
C LEU A 56 15.73 -14.27 -8.91
N GLN A 57 15.34 -14.55 -10.16
CA GLN A 57 14.82 -13.53 -11.07
C GLN A 57 13.52 -12.93 -10.54
N GLY A 58 12.58 -13.77 -10.10
CA GLY A 58 11.34 -13.31 -9.46
C GLY A 58 11.59 -12.43 -8.24
N THR A 59 12.46 -12.85 -7.33
CA THR A 59 12.82 -12.06 -6.14
C THR A 59 13.43 -10.71 -6.51
N VAL A 60 14.40 -10.68 -7.44
CA VAL A 60 15.06 -9.44 -7.86
C VAL A 60 14.05 -8.48 -8.50
N VAL A 61 13.18 -8.96 -9.37
CA VAL A 61 12.13 -8.15 -9.99
C VAL A 61 11.19 -7.58 -8.92
N THR A 62 10.69 -8.40 -8.00
CA THR A 62 9.85 -7.93 -6.90
C THR A 62 10.58 -6.87 -6.07
N PHE A 63 11.84 -7.10 -5.71
CA PHE A 63 12.64 -6.15 -4.95
C PHE A 63 12.81 -4.80 -5.67
N ILE A 64 13.06 -4.80 -6.99
CA ILE A 64 13.17 -3.59 -7.80
C ILE A 64 11.86 -2.80 -7.78
N PHE A 65 10.72 -3.45 -8.05
CA PHE A 65 9.41 -2.77 -8.06
C PHE A 65 9.04 -2.18 -6.69
N ILE A 66 9.27 -2.94 -5.61
CA ILE A 66 9.05 -2.47 -4.24
C ILE A 66 9.96 -1.27 -3.93
N THR A 67 11.23 -1.32 -4.32
CA THR A 67 12.19 -0.21 -4.14
C THR A 67 11.73 1.05 -4.88
N ILE A 68 11.30 0.92 -6.14
CA ILE A 68 10.75 2.03 -6.93
C ILE A 68 9.54 2.65 -6.22
N GLY A 69 8.66 1.81 -5.67
CA GLY A 69 7.51 2.26 -4.88
C GLY A 69 7.91 3.10 -3.67
N PHE A 70 8.82 2.59 -2.84
CA PHE A 70 9.31 3.31 -1.65
C PHE A 70 10.04 4.62 -1.99
N VAL A 71 10.89 4.61 -3.02
CA VAL A 71 11.59 5.82 -3.47
C VAL A 71 10.58 6.87 -3.93
N THR A 72 9.59 6.47 -4.72
CA THR A 72 8.56 7.38 -5.23
C THR A 72 7.69 7.93 -4.10
N GLU A 73 7.27 7.09 -3.16
CA GLU A 73 6.53 7.52 -1.97
C GLU A 73 7.35 8.49 -1.12
N GLY A 74 8.65 8.22 -0.91
CA GLY A 74 9.55 9.12 -0.19
C GLY A 74 9.65 10.51 -0.85
N VAL A 75 9.79 10.56 -2.17
CA VAL A 75 9.83 11.83 -2.93
C VAL A 75 8.49 12.58 -2.82
N LEU A 76 7.37 11.87 -2.96
CA LEU A 76 6.03 12.44 -2.88
C LEU A 76 5.70 12.95 -1.46
N THR A 77 6.14 12.23 -0.43
CA THR A 77 5.98 12.62 0.97
C THR A 77 6.82 13.84 1.29
N LYS A 78 8.09 13.87 0.85
CA LYS A 78 8.97 15.03 1.03
C LYS A 78 8.38 16.30 0.42
N LYS A 79 7.84 16.23 -0.80
CA LYS A 79 7.16 17.36 -1.45
C LYS A 79 5.96 17.88 -0.66
N VAL A 80 5.18 16.98 -0.06
CA VAL A 80 4.03 17.37 0.74
C VAL A 80 4.47 17.98 2.07
N ASN A 81 5.44 17.38 2.77
CA ASN A 81 6.00 17.94 4.00
C ASN A 81 6.53 19.37 3.82
N GLN A 82 7.18 19.66 2.69
CA GLN A 82 7.66 21.01 2.35
C GLN A 82 6.53 22.04 2.24
N SER A 83 5.32 21.64 1.81
CA SER A 83 4.16 22.55 1.78
C SER A 83 3.59 22.90 3.16
N TYR A 84 3.98 22.16 4.19
CA TYR A 84 3.57 22.37 5.58
C TYR A 84 4.72 22.80 6.49
N ASP A 85 5.87 23.18 5.92
CA ASP A 85 7.04 23.61 6.70
C ASP A 85 7.48 22.55 7.74
N ILE A 86 7.55 21.31 7.26
CA ILE A 86 8.04 20.13 7.99
C ILE A 86 9.37 19.73 7.36
N GLU A 87 10.46 19.94 8.08
CA GLU A 87 11.81 19.61 7.60
C GLU A 87 12.09 18.10 7.60
N ASP A 88 11.65 17.40 8.66
CA ASP A 88 11.89 15.97 8.87
C ASP A 88 10.59 15.15 8.93
N CYS A 89 10.67 13.86 8.56
CA CYS A 89 9.54 12.94 8.69
C CYS A 89 9.04 12.87 10.13
N THR A 90 7.73 13.05 10.33
CA THR A 90 7.10 12.99 11.65
C THR A 90 7.16 11.58 12.24
N HIS A 91 6.97 11.42 13.55
CA HIS A 91 7.03 10.08 14.19
C HIS A 91 6.04 9.09 13.57
N ARG A 92 4.84 9.57 13.19
CA ARG A 92 3.84 8.76 12.48
C ARG A 92 4.31 8.36 11.08
N GLN A 93 4.97 9.27 10.36
CA GLN A 93 5.58 8.97 9.05
C GLN A 93 6.66 7.91 9.15
N GLN A 94 7.55 8.05 10.13
CA GLN A 94 8.61 7.07 10.35
C GLN A 94 8.04 5.70 10.74
N PHE A 95 7.02 5.66 11.61
CA PHE A 95 6.37 4.42 12.01
C PHE A 95 5.73 3.69 10.82
N ILE A 96 4.95 4.40 10.01
CA ILE A 96 4.31 3.84 8.81
C ILE A 96 5.38 3.34 7.83
N MET A 97 6.34 4.19 7.47
CA MET A 97 7.39 3.84 6.51
C MET A 97 8.21 2.63 6.94
N LYS A 98 8.65 2.59 8.21
CA LYS A 98 9.40 1.45 8.76
C LYS A 98 8.56 0.17 8.77
N SER A 99 7.28 0.27 9.12
CA SER A 99 6.38 -0.88 9.14
C SER A 99 6.18 -1.47 7.74
N PHE A 100 5.92 -0.63 6.74
CA PHE A 100 5.79 -1.07 5.35
C PHE A 100 7.08 -1.68 4.81
N LEU A 101 8.23 -1.08 5.13
CA LEU A 101 9.54 -1.62 4.74
C LEU A 101 9.77 -3.02 5.31
N MET A 102 9.52 -3.20 6.61
CA MET A 102 9.65 -4.50 7.29
C MET A 102 8.68 -5.54 6.71
N LEU A 103 7.41 -5.17 6.51
CA LEU A 103 6.41 -6.05 5.89
C LEU A 103 6.80 -6.46 4.47
N SER A 104 7.37 -5.52 3.70
CA SER A 104 7.79 -5.79 2.32
C SER A 104 9.01 -6.70 2.25
N LEU A 105 10.02 -6.48 3.10
CA LEU A 105 11.19 -7.37 3.19
C LEU A 105 10.78 -8.77 3.62
N PHE A 106 9.90 -8.88 4.62
CA PHE A 106 9.32 -10.14 5.05
C PHE A 106 8.54 -10.82 3.92
N GLY A 107 7.71 -10.07 3.20
CA GLY A 107 6.95 -10.56 2.04
C GLY A 107 7.83 -11.09 0.93
N ILE A 108 8.95 -10.41 0.61
CA ILE A 108 9.93 -10.85 -0.40
C ILE A 108 10.59 -12.17 0.01
N VAL A 109 11.06 -12.27 1.26
CA VAL A 109 11.73 -13.49 1.77
C VAL A 109 10.76 -14.68 1.74
N LEU A 110 9.54 -14.50 2.24
CA LEU A 110 8.52 -15.56 2.19
C LEU A 110 8.13 -15.90 0.75
N SER A 111 8.05 -14.91 -0.15
CA SER A 111 7.75 -15.16 -1.56
C SER A 111 8.81 -16.05 -2.20
N MET A 112 10.08 -15.83 -1.88
CA MET A 112 11.19 -16.68 -2.34
C MET A 112 11.02 -18.12 -1.86
N VAL A 113 10.71 -18.32 -0.58
CA VAL A 113 10.51 -19.66 0.01
C VAL A 113 9.29 -20.36 -0.60
N LEU A 114 8.19 -19.65 -0.80
CA LEU A 114 6.99 -20.23 -1.42
C LEU A 114 7.23 -20.54 -2.90
N ALA A 115 7.93 -19.66 -3.62
CA ALA A 115 8.25 -19.86 -5.02
C ALA A 115 9.18 -21.05 -5.26
N SER A 116 10.11 -21.34 -4.33
CA SER A 116 10.97 -22.53 -4.44
C SER A 116 10.19 -23.85 -4.33
N HIS A 117 8.95 -23.80 -3.82
CA HIS A 117 8.02 -24.93 -3.75
C HIS A 117 6.89 -24.83 -4.77
N GLY A 118 6.94 -23.88 -5.71
CA GLY A 118 5.88 -23.70 -6.73
C GLY A 118 4.54 -23.17 -6.19
N LEU A 119 4.52 -22.65 -4.96
CA LEU A 119 3.31 -22.18 -4.26
C LEU A 119 2.98 -20.72 -4.62
N TYR A 120 2.59 -20.47 -5.87
CA TYR A 120 2.34 -19.10 -6.34
C TYR A 120 1.07 -18.45 -5.79
N ILE A 121 0.02 -19.22 -5.52
CA ILE A 121 -1.23 -18.70 -4.96
C ILE A 121 -1.02 -18.16 -3.54
N PRO A 122 -0.38 -18.91 -2.62
CA PRO A 122 0.00 -18.38 -1.31
C PRO A 122 0.83 -17.10 -1.36
N ILE A 123 1.69 -16.90 -2.36
CA ILE A 123 2.44 -15.65 -2.53
C ILE A 123 1.49 -14.46 -2.71
N PHE A 124 0.52 -14.58 -3.61
CA PHE A 124 -0.47 -13.52 -3.84
C PHE A 124 -1.32 -13.21 -2.61
N LEU A 125 -1.77 -14.24 -1.91
CA LEU A 125 -2.57 -14.11 -0.70
C LEU A 125 -1.75 -13.49 0.44
N LEU A 126 -0.47 -13.85 0.55
CA LEU A 126 0.47 -13.23 1.48
C LEU A 126 0.61 -11.72 1.23
N TRP A 127 0.83 -11.31 -0.02
CA TRP A 127 0.93 -9.89 -0.36
C TRP A 127 -0.38 -9.15 -0.11
N LEU A 128 -1.53 -9.74 -0.46
CA LEU A 128 -2.85 -9.17 -0.15
C LEU A 128 -3.03 -8.97 1.37
N PHE A 129 -2.63 -9.94 2.17
CA PHE A 129 -2.71 -9.88 3.63
C PHE A 129 -1.77 -8.80 4.20
N LEU A 130 -0.47 -8.87 3.89
CA LEU A 130 0.55 -7.99 4.47
C LEU A 130 0.34 -6.51 4.09
N CYS A 131 0.06 -6.23 2.81
CA CYS A 131 -0.26 -4.87 2.37
C CYS A 131 -1.52 -4.34 3.07
N SER A 132 -2.50 -5.21 3.32
CA SER A 132 -3.72 -4.82 4.03
C SER A 132 -3.50 -4.59 5.51
N VAL A 133 -2.58 -5.30 6.17
CA VAL A 133 -2.11 -4.96 7.53
C VAL A 133 -1.46 -3.57 7.54
N GLY A 134 -0.67 -3.26 6.50
CA GLY A 134 -0.14 -1.91 6.27
C GLY A 134 -1.24 -0.85 6.15
N TYR A 135 -2.23 -1.06 5.27
CA TYR A 135 -3.37 -0.15 5.11
C TYR A 135 -4.21 -0.01 6.38
N PHE A 136 -4.36 -1.08 7.17
CA PHE A 136 -5.04 -1.02 8.46
C PHE A 136 -4.29 -0.09 9.42
N SER A 137 -2.96 -0.20 9.47
CA SER A 137 -2.10 0.65 10.29
C SER A 137 -2.21 2.12 9.88
N VAL A 138 -2.21 2.42 8.58
CA VAL A 138 -2.45 3.77 8.05
C VAL A 138 -3.83 4.29 8.46
N GLY A 139 -4.88 3.50 8.23
CA GLY A 139 -6.25 3.87 8.59
C GLY A 139 -6.43 4.10 10.09
N PHE A 140 -5.75 3.33 10.93
CA PHE A 140 -5.77 3.47 12.38
C PHE A 140 -5.01 4.72 12.85
N VAL A 141 -3.76 4.90 12.40
CA VAL A 141 -2.88 6.02 12.79
C VAL A 141 -3.43 7.37 12.29
N LEU A 142 -4.04 7.40 11.10
CA LEU A 142 -4.60 8.60 10.50
C LEU A 142 -6.10 8.77 10.73
N ASN A 143 -6.73 7.83 11.45
CA ASN A 143 -8.17 7.80 11.69
C ASN A 143 -9.02 7.85 10.39
N ILE A 144 -8.53 7.24 9.31
CA ILE A 144 -9.25 7.14 8.03
C ILE A 144 -10.00 5.81 7.99
N LYS A 145 -11.27 5.84 8.46
CA LYS A 145 -12.13 4.65 8.58
C LYS A 145 -12.20 3.80 7.31
N ARG A 146 -12.21 4.43 6.13
CA ARG A 146 -12.30 3.74 4.83
C ARG A 146 -11.08 2.84 4.57
N PHE A 147 -9.88 3.28 4.92
CA PHE A 147 -8.67 2.44 4.82
C PHE A 147 -8.76 1.23 5.75
N SER A 148 -9.18 1.42 7.00
CA SER A 148 -9.34 0.31 7.95
C SER A 148 -10.42 -0.69 7.52
N GLN A 149 -11.54 -0.23 6.95
CA GLN A 149 -12.61 -1.10 6.45
C GLN A 149 -12.16 -1.93 5.25
N MET A 150 -11.55 -1.29 4.26
CA MET A 150 -10.96 -1.96 3.09
C MET A 150 -9.91 -2.99 3.52
N ALA A 151 -9.02 -2.61 4.43
CA ALA A 151 -7.99 -3.51 4.94
C ALA A 151 -8.56 -4.76 5.62
N ARG A 152 -9.59 -4.60 6.46
CA ARG A 152 -10.27 -5.73 7.10
C ARG A 152 -10.90 -6.67 6.07
N PHE A 153 -11.55 -6.12 5.05
CA PHE A 153 -12.12 -6.90 3.96
C PHE A 153 -11.04 -7.71 3.25
N ASN A 154 -9.94 -7.07 2.84
CA ASN A 154 -8.85 -7.75 2.14
C ASN A 154 -8.17 -8.83 2.99
N ILE A 155 -7.94 -8.56 4.29
CA ILE A 155 -7.40 -9.54 5.23
C ILE A 155 -8.33 -10.75 5.28
N PHE A 156 -9.63 -10.53 5.48
CA PHE A 156 -10.62 -11.59 5.48
C PHE A 156 -10.64 -12.38 4.16
N SER A 157 -10.66 -11.69 3.02
CA SER A 157 -10.62 -12.32 1.69
C SER A 157 -9.35 -13.15 1.50
N SER A 158 -8.18 -12.66 1.91
CA SER A 158 -6.93 -13.40 1.78
C SER A 158 -6.94 -14.70 2.59
N THR A 159 -7.45 -14.68 3.82
CA THR A 159 -7.57 -15.87 4.67
C THR A 159 -8.63 -16.83 4.13
N LEU A 160 -9.78 -16.33 3.69
CA LEU A 160 -10.85 -17.15 3.13
C LEU A 160 -10.41 -17.85 1.85
N LEU A 161 -9.76 -17.12 0.93
CA LEU A 161 -9.21 -17.70 -0.29
C LEU A 161 -8.11 -18.72 0.02
N LEU A 162 -7.26 -18.48 1.02
CA LEU A 162 -6.26 -19.47 1.43
C LEU A 162 -6.93 -20.77 1.91
N ALA A 163 -7.97 -20.66 2.74
CA ALA A 163 -8.72 -21.81 3.24
C ALA A 163 -9.42 -22.58 2.11
N ILE A 164 -10.09 -21.89 1.19
CA ILE A 164 -10.73 -22.49 0.02
C ILE A 164 -9.70 -23.19 -0.87
N GLY A 165 -8.55 -22.55 -1.11
CA GLY A 165 -7.48 -23.12 -1.91
C GLY A 165 -6.90 -24.38 -1.28
N TYR A 166 -6.70 -24.36 0.04
CA TYR A 166 -6.23 -25.51 0.80
C TYR A 166 -7.23 -26.68 0.77
N MET A 167 -8.52 -26.42 0.98
CA MET A 167 -9.55 -27.47 0.98
C MET A 167 -9.77 -28.13 -0.39
N ASN A 168 -9.41 -27.43 -1.48
CA ASN A 168 -9.61 -27.91 -2.86
C ASN A 168 -8.30 -28.38 -3.52
N ASP A 169 -7.20 -28.51 -2.75
CA ASP A 169 -5.87 -28.85 -3.25
C ASP A 169 -5.43 -27.99 -4.46
N SER A 170 -5.79 -26.70 -4.45
CA SER A 170 -5.60 -25.78 -5.57
C SER A 170 -4.53 -24.71 -5.33
N LEU A 171 -3.70 -24.88 -4.29
CA LEU A 171 -2.63 -23.93 -3.92
C LEU A 171 -1.37 -24.04 -4.78
N GLU A 172 -1.16 -25.16 -5.46
CA GLU A 172 0.00 -25.43 -6.30
C GLU A 172 -0.31 -25.25 -7.80
N GLY A 173 0.69 -24.76 -8.54
CA GLY A 173 0.63 -24.67 -10.00
C GLY A 173 -0.23 -23.54 -10.57
N ASN A 174 -0.49 -23.62 -11.88
CA ASN A 174 -1.29 -22.65 -12.63
C ASN A 174 -2.70 -23.21 -12.84
N THR A 175 -3.63 -22.84 -11.96
CA THR A 175 -5.02 -23.30 -11.96
C THR A 175 -5.96 -22.14 -12.31
N ASN A 176 -7.19 -22.44 -12.75
CA ASN A 176 -8.22 -21.40 -12.90
C ASN A 176 -8.47 -20.61 -11.59
N TYR A 177 -8.14 -21.21 -10.45
CA TYR A 177 -8.23 -20.58 -9.14
C TYR A 177 -7.23 -19.41 -8.96
N LEU A 178 -6.06 -19.49 -9.59
CA LEU A 178 -5.09 -18.41 -9.62
C LEU A 178 -5.69 -17.11 -10.20
N ILE A 179 -6.48 -17.21 -11.27
CA ILE A 179 -7.13 -16.05 -11.90
C ILE A 179 -8.07 -15.38 -10.90
N VAL A 180 -8.85 -16.16 -10.15
CA VAL A 180 -9.74 -15.65 -9.10
C VAL A 180 -8.92 -14.89 -8.05
N VAL A 181 -7.81 -15.48 -7.57
CA VAL A 181 -6.94 -14.84 -6.59
C VAL A 181 -6.32 -13.55 -7.14
N GLN A 182 -5.83 -13.55 -8.39
CA GLN A 182 -5.29 -12.35 -9.04
C GLN A 182 -6.34 -11.23 -9.15
N VAL A 183 -7.60 -11.55 -9.45
CA VAL A 183 -8.70 -10.57 -9.45
C VAL A 183 -8.85 -9.95 -8.06
N PHE A 184 -8.87 -10.75 -7.00
CA PHE A 184 -8.95 -10.23 -5.62
C PHE A 184 -7.73 -9.38 -5.24
N VAL A 185 -6.53 -9.75 -5.68
CA VAL A 185 -5.32 -8.95 -5.48
C VAL A 185 -5.42 -7.59 -6.18
N VAL A 186 -5.83 -7.56 -7.44
CA VAL A 186 -6.00 -6.30 -8.21
C VAL A 186 -7.09 -5.44 -7.58
N LEU A 187 -8.24 -6.03 -7.22
CA LEU A 187 -9.31 -5.32 -6.55
C LEU A 187 -8.82 -4.73 -5.21
N GLY A 188 -8.19 -5.55 -4.37
CA GLY A 188 -7.82 -5.20 -3.00
C GLY A 188 -6.61 -4.28 -2.88
N LEU A 189 -5.61 -4.41 -3.75
CA LEU A 189 -4.35 -3.67 -3.68
C LEU A 189 -4.22 -2.54 -4.72
N SER A 190 -5.08 -2.50 -5.74
CA SER A 190 -5.03 -1.46 -6.76
C SER A 190 -6.32 -0.64 -6.80
N ILE A 191 -7.46 -1.27 -7.04
CA ILE A 191 -8.72 -0.57 -7.31
C ILE A 191 -9.29 0.06 -6.04
N MET A 192 -9.47 -0.69 -4.96
CA MET A 192 -10.03 -0.17 -3.71
C MET A 192 -9.17 0.96 -3.10
N PRO A 193 -7.83 0.82 -2.98
CA PRO A 193 -7.00 1.92 -2.49
C PRO A 193 -7.09 3.16 -3.36
N SER A 194 -7.15 3.00 -4.69
CA SER A 194 -7.30 4.11 -5.64
C SER A 194 -8.63 4.85 -5.49
N ILE A 195 -9.73 4.12 -5.24
CA ILE A 195 -11.04 4.71 -4.95
C ILE A 195 -11.00 5.50 -3.65
N VAL A 196 -10.43 4.92 -2.58
CA VAL A 196 -10.29 5.61 -1.29
C VAL A 196 -9.46 6.88 -1.44
N ALA A 197 -8.33 6.81 -2.15
CA ALA A 197 -7.48 7.97 -2.45
C ALA A 197 -8.24 9.05 -3.23
N TRP A 198 -8.98 8.67 -4.27
CA TRP A 198 -9.78 9.61 -5.07
C TRP A 198 -10.83 10.33 -4.20
N GLN A 199 -11.52 9.59 -3.33
CA GLN A 199 -12.53 10.18 -2.46
C GLN A 199 -11.92 11.16 -1.45
N GLN A 200 -10.76 10.86 -0.87
CA GLN A 200 -10.10 11.77 0.07
C GLN A 200 -9.65 13.07 -0.62
N ILE A 201 -9.06 12.95 -1.82
CA ILE A 201 -8.68 14.11 -2.65
C ILE A 201 -9.91 14.96 -2.99
N LYS A 202 -11.03 14.33 -3.38
CA LYS A 202 -12.28 15.04 -3.72
C LYS A 202 -12.91 15.71 -2.50
N GLU A 203 -12.84 15.11 -1.32
CA GLU A 203 -13.37 15.65 -0.07
C GLU A 203 -12.49 16.79 0.51
N GLY A 204 -11.35 17.11 -0.12
CA GLY A 204 -10.46 18.19 0.32
C GLY A 204 -9.77 17.92 1.66
N LYS A 205 -9.55 16.65 1.99
CA LYS A 205 -8.88 16.19 3.21
C LYS A 205 -7.47 15.68 2.92
#